data_AF-A0A418Y2X2-F1
#
_entry.id   AF-A0A418Y2X2-F1
#
_cell.length_a   1.000
_cell.length_b   1.000
_cell.length_c   1.000
_cell.angle_alpha   90.00
_cell.angle_beta   90.00
_cell.angle_gamma   90.00
#
_symmetry.space_group_name_H-M   'P 1'
#
loop_
_entity.id
_entity.type
_entity.pdbx_description
1 polymer ?
#
loop_
_entity_poly.entity_id
_entity_poly.type
_entity_poly.pdbx_seq_one_letter_code
_entity_poly.pdbx_strand_id
1 'polypeptide(L)'
;MNNNNRLFTLFLLLLAFPLALQAQVVTLTGKDFPQLLGKQNGLYSFFAMKEGRLAPVPHQWVEWSEQGYPFFEEDGSTDRIGDPRRIDAEDRLLLRFEDGGPSLSGQTTESVVAQLAVTHGVQTRLFYLVKNAYLQNTDRYIQFDPSTMTIKSTDFALTMADNNLFKWNNFYFRGFEGENGQRQSILDTLKLRLSAGVFGENNRVTLNNNNLDPKVKQIINGPLAAMVYASTSVKVARVPVLKIHNYFLIMPQQVEIHSRFTLPGIADTVLERPALDISLDGNGLYDSKLVTSWTGNHVGITDGTLSESEKTMLTMPLAGDNWIWFGTGRGFDLLAQLAFVKGFNTPVRLLYQDDANLVNEPERFPGQLPNVGFSLTDIPFGQEFYFVTRLFYSKDSNGLPPGKYAQQTITATSASLQMQ
;
A
#
# COMPACT_ATOMS: atom_id res chain seq x y z
N MET A 1 63.81 -29.11 2.44
CA MET A 1 62.78 -29.69 1.55
C MET A 1 61.53 -29.93 2.37
N ASN A 2 60.39 -29.46 1.85
CA ASN A 2 59.00 -29.66 2.28
C ASN A 2 58.55 -29.04 3.61
N ASN A 3 57.33 -28.50 3.73
CA ASN A 3 56.45 -27.76 2.84
C ASN A 3 55.32 -27.27 3.75
N ASN A 4 55.09 -25.96 3.80
CA ASN A 4 53.98 -25.35 4.52
C ASN A 4 52.69 -25.53 3.72
N ASN A 5 51.65 -26.12 4.31
CA ASN A 5 50.27 -26.01 3.82
C ASN A 5 49.36 -25.52 4.95
N ARG A 6 49.21 -24.20 5.05
CA ARG A 6 48.03 -23.57 5.66
C ARG A 6 47.13 -23.13 4.51
N LEU A 7 46.03 -23.84 4.29
CA LEU A 7 44.94 -23.34 3.46
C LEU A 7 44.33 -22.12 4.15
N PHE A 8 44.41 -20.97 3.48
CA PHE A 8 43.63 -19.79 3.77
C PHE A 8 42.22 -20.00 3.20
N THR A 9 41.23 -20.19 4.06
CA THR A 9 39.82 -20.08 3.69
C THR A 9 39.48 -18.59 3.67
N LEU A 10 39.34 -18.03 2.47
CA LEU A 10 38.87 -16.66 2.25
C LEU A 10 37.38 -16.60 2.61
N PHE A 11 37.06 -16.13 3.81
CA PHE A 11 35.68 -15.86 4.23
C PHE A 11 35.21 -14.59 3.52
N LEU A 12 34.49 -14.73 2.41
CA LEU A 12 33.74 -13.63 1.82
C LEU A 12 32.56 -13.33 2.77
N LEU A 13 32.75 -12.38 3.68
CA LEU A 13 31.65 -11.72 4.39
C LEU A 13 30.88 -10.86 3.37
N LEU A 14 30.03 -11.51 2.59
CA LEU A 14 28.84 -10.85 2.05
C LEU A 14 28.00 -10.48 3.26
N LEU A 15 28.10 -9.22 3.70
CA LEU A 15 27.08 -8.61 4.53
C LEU A 15 25.77 -8.78 3.75
N ALA A 16 24.99 -9.79 4.14
CA ALA A 16 23.62 -9.95 3.71
C ALA A 16 22.88 -8.74 4.25
N PHE A 17 22.82 -7.67 3.44
CA PHE A 17 21.85 -6.63 3.65
C PHE A 17 20.48 -7.32 3.69
N PRO A 18 19.64 -7.08 4.71
CA PRO A 18 18.30 -7.65 4.71
C PRO A 18 17.60 -7.24 3.42
N LEU A 19 17.22 -8.23 2.60
CA LEU A 19 16.56 -8.02 1.31
C LEU A 19 15.24 -7.24 1.45
N ALA A 20 14.66 -7.22 2.65
CA ALA A 20 13.44 -6.47 2.98
C ALA A 20 13.47 -4.98 2.58
N LEU A 21 14.65 -4.36 2.55
CA LEU A 21 14.80 -2.92 2.32
C LEU A 21 15.15 -2.53 0.88
N GLN A 22 15.26 -3.50 -0.04
CA GLN A 22 15.78 -3.27 -1.39
C GLN A 22 14.77 -2.69 -2.40
N ALA A 23 13.55 -2.31 -2.00
CA ALA A 23 12.66 -1.50 -2.86
C ALA A 23 11.62 -0.63 -2.15
N GLN A 24 11.82 -0.34 -0.87
CA GLN A 24 10.82 0.39 -0.10
C GLN A 24 10.82 1.87 -0.49
N VAL A 25 9.67 2.37 -0.92
CA VAL A 25 9.46 3.81 -1.07
C VAL A 25 9.19 4.40 0.32
N VAL A 26 10.06 5.28 0.76
CA VAL A 26 9.86 6.06 1.98
C VAL A 26 9.05 7.31 1.65
N THR A 27 8.16 7.68 2.57
CA THR A 27 7.32 8.86 2.47
C THR A 27 7.71 9.82 3.58
N LEU A 28 8.19 11.01 3.21
CA LEU A 28 8.53 12.11 4.11
C LEU A 28 7.54 13.25 3.87
N THR A 29 7.33 14.12 4.85
CA THR A 29 6.37 15.22 4.75
C THR A 29 7.10 16.54 4.55
N GLY A 30 6.51 17.51 3.84
CA GLY A 30 7.09 18.85 3.66
C GLY A 30 7.46 19.53 4.99
N LYS A 31 6.71 19.25 6.06
CA LYS A 31 7.02 19.62 7.46
C LYS A 31 8.41 19.19 7.93
N ASP A 32 8.94 18.08 7.41
CA ASP A 32 10.29 17.59 7.73
C ASP A 32 11.39 18.47 7.10
N PHE A 33 11.00 19.39 6.19
CA PHE A 33 11.90 20.27 5.45
C PHE A 33 11.52 21.76 5.56
N PRO A 34 11.54 22.38 6.75
CA PRO A 34 11.16 23.78 6.91
C PRO A 34 11.91 24.75 5.99
N GLN A 35 13.16 24.43 5.62
CA GLN A 35 13.97 25.29 4.73
C GLN A 35 13.53 25.25 3.26
N LEU A 36 12.76 24.21 2.86
CA LEU A 36 12.27 24.02 1.50
C LEU A 36 10.83 24.54 1.30
N LEU A 37 10.10 24.84 2.37
CA LEU A 37 8.73 25.33 2.30
C LEU A 37 8.63 26.59 1.43
N GLY A 38 7.65 26.58 0.52
CA GLY A 38 7.40 27.62 -0.45
C GLY A 38 8.46 27.74 -1.55
N LYS A 39 9.52 26.92 -1.58
CA LYS A 39 10.48 26.89 -2.70
C LYS A 39 9.88 26.17 -3.90
N GLN A 40 10.33 26.51 -5.11
CA GLN A 40 9.85 25.85 -6.32
C GLN A 40 10.36 24.41 -6.38
N ASN A 41 9.45 23.43 -6.43
CA ASN A 41 9.81 22.00 -6.37
C ASN A 41 10.73 21.59 -7.54
N GLY A 42 10.45 22.02 -8.77
CA GLY A 42 11.22 21.66 -9.96
C GLY A 42 12.65 22.23 -10.04
N LEU A 43 13.05 23.11 -9.11
CA LEU A 43 14.44 23.60 -9.03
C LEU A 43 15.36 22.70 -8.21
N TYR A 44 14.80 21.71 -7.51
CA TYR A 44 15.56 20.84 -6.61
C TYR A 44 15.45 19.41 -7.08
N SER A 45 16.59 18.72 -7.10
CA SER A 45 16.66 17.31 -7.46
C SER A 45 17.46 16.56 -6.39
N PHE A 46 17.13 15.29 -6.21
CA PHE A 46 17.84 14.43 -5.25
C PHE A 46 18.89 13.60 -5.97
N PHE A 47 20.07 13.52 -5.35
CA PHE A 47 21.22 12.77 -5.82
C PHE A 47 21.69 11.83 -4.71
N ALA A 48 22.47 10.83 -5.10
CA ALA A 48 23.16 9.94 -4.17
C ALA A 48 24.56 9.61 -4.70
N MET A 49 25.47 9.28 -3.79
CA MET A 49 26.76 8.72 -4.19
C MET A 49 26.57 7.29 -4.66
N LYS A 50 26.84 7.04 -5.93
CA LYS A 50 26.82 5.70 -6.55
C LYS A 50 28.16 5.48 -7.23
N GLU A 51 28.88 4.41 -6.88
CA GLU A 51 30.16 4.05 -7.51
C GLU A 51 31.20 5.21 -7.53
N GLY A 52 31.26 5.99 -6.46
CA GLY A 52 32.22 7.11 -6.33
C GLY A 52 31.83 8.38 -7.09
N ARG A 53 30.65 8.44 -7.71
CA ARG A 53 30.12 9.65 -8.37
C ARG A 53 28.77 10.06 -7.78
N LEU A 54 28.51 11.37 -7.79
CA LEU A 54 27.21 11.92 -7.45
C LEU A 54 26.28 11.75 -8.67
N ALA A 55 25.17 11.03 -8.51
CA ALA A 55 24.23 10.73 -9.59
C ALA A 55 22.78 11.03 -9.18
N PRO A 56 21.93 11.53 -10.10
CA PRO A 56 20.54 11.85 -9.78
C PRO A 56 19.75 10.56 -9.51
N VAL A 57 18.82 10.64 -8.57
CA VAL A 57 17.92 9.53 -8.23
C VAL A 57 16.46 9.93 -8.41
N PRO A 58 15.56 8.96 -8.67
CA PRO A 58 14.13 9.22 -8.70
C PRO A 58 13.65 9.83 -7.40
N HIS A 59 12.80 10.84 -7.52
CA HIS A 59 12.07 11.44 -6.42
C HIS A 59 10.73 11.95 -6.96
N GLN A 60 9.75 12.11 -6.07
CA GLN A 60 8.43 12.58 -6.45
C GLN A 60 7.82 13.35 -5.29
N TRP A 61 7.36 14.57 -5.57
CA TRP A 61 6.46 15.29 -4.66
C TRP A 61 5.02 14.94 -5.00
N VAL A 62 4.23 14.68 -3.97
CA VAL A 62 2.81 14.40 -4.09
C VAL A 62 2.04 15.41 -3.24
N GLU A 63 1.09 16.09 -3.87
CA GLU A 63 0.26 17.10 -3.22
C GLU A 63 -0.78 16.48 -2.28
N TRP A 64 -1.01 17.15 -1.16
CA TRP A 64 -2.09 16.82 -0.22
C TRP A 64 -3.06 17.99 -0.08
N SER A 65 -4.34 17.66 0.10
CA SER A 65 -5.44 18.62 0.28
C SER A 65 -5.50 19.15 1.71
N GLU A 66 -6.19 20.28 1.88
CA GLU A 66 -6.47 20.88 3.21
C GLU A 66 -7.17 19.90 4.15
N GLN A 67 -7.97 18.99 3.60
CA GLN A 67 -8.71 17.98 4.35
C GLN A 67 -7.86 16.78 4.78
N GLY A 68 -6.60 16.70 4.34
CA GLY A 68 -5.67 15.62 4.70
C GLY A 68 -5.72 14.39 3.80
N TYR A 69 -6.25 14.53 2.58
CA TYR A 69 -6.27 13.49 1.54
C TYR A 69 -5.25 13.79 0.44
N PRO A 70 -4.78 12.78 -0.31
CA PRO A 70 -4.08 13.02 -1.57
C PRO A 70 -4.89 13.96 -2.46
N PHE A 71 -4.27 15.01 -2.99
CA PHE A 71 -4.96 16.02 -3.77
C PHE A 71 -5.10 15.58 -5.24
N PHE A 72 -6.28 15.82 -5.80
CA PHE A 72 -6.60 15.61 -7.21
C PHE A 72 -7.48 16.77 -7.70
N GLU A 73 -7.14 17.35 -8.84
CA GLU A 73 -7.91 18.46 -9.44
C GLU A 73 -9.35 18.07 -9.77
N GLU A 74 -9.58 16.81 -10.15
CA GLU A 74 -10.92 16.28 -10.46
C GLU A 74 -11.75 15.99 -9.20
N ASP A 75 -11.16 16.04 -8.00
CA ASP A 75 -11.93 15.97 -6.76
C ASP A 75 -12.39 17.35 -6.31
N GLY A 76 -13.51 17.81 -6.88
CA GLY A 76 -14.15 19.08 -6.52
C GLY A 76 -14.74 19.16 -5.10
N SER A 77 -14.42 18.21 -4.22
CA SER A 77 -14.80 18.22 -2.80
C SER A 77 -13.60 18.29 -1.85
N THR A 78 -12.41 18.57 -2.39
CA THR A 78 -11.19 18.83 -1.64
C THR A 78 -10.56 20.12 -2.12
N ASP A 79 -9.86 20.81 -1.21
CA ASP A 79 -9.21 22.07 -1.50
C ASP A 79 -7.70 21.89 -1.61
N ARG A 80 -7.09 22.52 -2.61
CA ARG A 80 -5.64 22.53 -2.78
C ARG A 80 -5.00 23.41 -1.71
N ILE A 81 -3.89 22.96 -1.16
CA ILE A 81 -2.99 23.79 -0.35
C ILE A 81 -1.98 24.47 -1.28
N GLY A 82 -1.81 25.78 -1.15
CA GLY A 82 -0.68 26.49 -1.78
C GLY A 82 -0.64 26.51 -3.32
N ASP A 83 0.56 26.58 -3.89
CA ASP A 83 0.86 26.59 -5.33
C ASP A 83 1.47 25.24 -5.71
N PRO A 84 0.92 24.49 -6.69
CA PRO A 84 1.40 23.14 -7.06
C PRO A 84 2.87 23.11 -7.53
N ARG A 85 3.46 24.26 -7.87
CA ARG A 85 4.87 24.38 -8.26
C ARG A 85 5.78 24.63 -7.08
N ARG A 86 5.25 24.71 -5.86
CA ARG A 86 5.99 24.96 -4.63
C ARG A 86 5.85 23.76 -3.70
N ILE A 87 6.77 23.67 -2.75
CA ILE A 87 6.73 22.63 -1.71
C ILE A 87 5.91 23.16 -0.55
N ASP A 88 4.79 22.52 -0.29
CA ASP A 88 3.91 22.83 0.84
C ASP A 88 4.17 21.88 2.01
N ALA A 89 3.72 22.30 3.21
CA ALA A 89 4.00 21.56 4.43
C ALA A 89 3.33 20.18 4.45
N GLU A 90 2.18 20.03 3.81
CA GLU A 90 1.47 18.75 3.73
C GLU A 90 1.92 17.89 2.55
N ASP A 91 2.75 18.40 1.63
CA ASP A 91 3.20 17.57 0.51
C ASP A 91 4.01 16.38 1.01
N ARG A 92 3.94 15.29 0.25
CA ARG A 92 4.73 14.09 0.52
C ARG A 92 5.88 13.99 -0.46
N LEU A 93 7.09 13.92 0.06
CA LEU A 93 8.28 13.55 -0.70
C LEU A 93 8.42 12.03 -0.68
N LEU A 94 8.41 11.44 -1.86
CA LEU A 94 8.72 10.03 -2.08
C LEU A 94 10.16 9.88 -2.52
N LEU A 95 10.87 8.97 -1.87
CA LEU A 95 12.21 8.50 -2.24
C LEU A 95 12.23 6.98 -2.15
N ARG A 96 13.02 6.33 -2.98
CA ARG A 96 13.29 4.90 -2.83
C ARG A 96 14.49 4.72 -1.90
N PHE A 97 14.33 4.00 -0.80
CA PHE A 97 15.30 4.02 0.30
C PHE A 97 16.71 3.61 -0.14
N GLU A 98 16.82 2.55 -0.94
CA GLU A 98 18.10 2.03 -1.41
C GLU A 98 18.75 2.85 -2.54
N ASP A 99 18.03 3.83 -3.10
CA ASP A 99 18.66 4.79 -4.01
C ASP A 99 19.61 5.72 -3.28
N GLY A 100 19.50 5.83 -1.95
CA GLY A 100 20.43 6.59 -1.12
C GLY A 100 21.81 5.91 -1.02
N GLY A 101 22.83 6.75 -0.90
CA GLY A 101 24.23 6.35 -0.94
C GLY A 101 24.98 6.53 0.38
N PRO A 102 26.29 6.23 0.39
CA PRO A 102 27.19 6.64 1.45
C PRO A 102 27.44 8.16 1.43
N SER A 103 28.26 8.63 2.37
CA SER A 103 28.66 10.02 2.46
C SER A 103 29.34 10.53 1.19
N LEU A 104 29.10 11.82 0.89
CA LEU A 104 29.73 12.56 -0.19
C LEU A 104 31.24 12.42 -0.10
N SER A 105 31.86 12.04 -1.20
CA SER A 105 33.31 11.92 -1.30
C SER A 105 33.79 12.46 -2.65
N GLY A 106 35.00 13.02 -2.65
CA GLY A 106 35.56 13.70 -3.83
C GLY A 106 35.02 15.11 -4.05
N GLN A 107 35.47 15.75 -5.13
CA GLN A 107 34.94 17.03 -5.58
C GLN A 107 33.68 16.81 -6.43
N THR A 108 32.67 17.64 -6.19
CA THR A 108 31.42 17.65 -6.97
C THR A 108 31.37 18.91 -7.83
N THR A 109 30.88 18.77 -9.07
CA THR A 109 30.56 19.90 -9.96
C THR A 109 29.13 20.42 -9.78
N GLU A 110 28.28 19.64 -9.10
CA GLU A 110 26.88 19.99 -8.84
C GLU A 110 26.74 20.95 -7.65
N SER A 111 25.74 21.82 -7.69
CA SER A 111 25.40 22.73 -6.58
C SER A 111 24.60 21.99 -5.51
N VAL A 112 25.32 21.19 -4.70
CA VAL A 112 24.74 20.57 -3.50
C VAL A 112 24.42 21.67 -2.50
N VAL A 113 23.16 21.72 -2.04
CA VAL A 113 22.66 22.73 -1.11
C VAL A 113 22.26 22.15 0.24
N ALA A 114 22.04 20.84 0.31
CA ALA A 114 21.75 20.15 1.56
C ALA A 114 22.09 18.66 1.48
N GLN A 115 22.33 18.07 2.65
CA GLN A 115 22.38 16.64 2.87
C GLN A 115 21.11 16.19 3.59
N LEU A 116 20.47 15.15 3.07
CA LEU A 116 19.31 14.50 3.66
C LEU A 116 19.72 13.12 4.16
N ALA A 117 19.69 12.91 5.48
CA ALA A 117 19.83 11.59 6.07
C ALA A 117 18.45 10.99 6.30
N VAL A 118 18.18 9.83 5.69
CA VAL A 118 16.93 9.08 5.85
C VAL A 118 17.23 7.83 6.64
N THR A 119 16.53 7.65 7.75
CA THR A 119 16.67 6.48 8.62
C THR A 119 15.39 5.67 8.62
N HIS A 120 15.52 4.39 8.24
CA HIS A 120 14.46 3.40 8.25
C HIS A 120 14.91 2.18 9.06
N GLY A 121 14.20 1.89 10.15
CA GLY A 121 14.66 0.91 11.15
C GLY A 121 16.04 1.27 11.69
N VAL A 122 17.01 0.38 11.51
CA VAL A 122 18.41 0.57 11.96
C VAL A 122 19.36 1.06 10.86
N GLN A 123 18.85 1.28 9.65
CA GLN A 123 19.67 1.69 8.51
C GLN A 123 19.47 3.17 8.22
N THR A 124 20.58 3.85 7.88
CA THR A 124 20.56 5.24 7.40
C THR A 124 21.17 5.29 6.00
N ARG A 125 20.51 6.02 5.11
CA ARG A 125 20.93 6.28 3.73
C ARG A 125 20.99 7.78 3.49
N LEU A 126 21.96 8.22 2.71
CA LEU A 126 22.17 9.64 2.44
C LEU A 126 21.73 10.01 1.03
N PHE A 127 21.02 11.13 0.95
CA PHE A 127 20.64 11.81 -0.26
C PHE A 127 21.20 13.23 -0.24
N TYR A 128 21.41 13.79 -1.42
CA TYR A 128 21.96 15.12 -1.61
C TYR A 128 20.99 15.96 -2.41
N LEU A 129 20.57 17.09 -1.86
CA LEU A 129 19.72 18.03 -2.55
C LEU A 129 20.59 18.90 -3.44
N VAL A 130 20.36 18.86 -4.74
CA VAL A 130 21.05 19.67 -5.74
C VAL A 130 20.08 20.71 -6.29
N LYS A 131 20.50 21.97 -6.33
CA LYS A 131 19.71 23.05 -6.90
C LYS A 131 20.10 23.29 -8.36
N ASN A 132 19.11 23.48 -9.22
CA ASN A 132 19.27 23.70 -10.67
C ASN A 132 20.15 22.61 -11.32
N ALA A 133 19.93 21.35 -10.93
CA ALA A 133 20.69 20.22 -11.42
C ALA A 133 20.59 20.10 -12.95
N TYR A 134 21.73 20.00 -13.63
CA TYR A 134 21.77 19.76 -15.06
C TYR A 134 21.38 18.31 -15.40
N LEU A 135 21.84 17.36 -14.58
CA LEU A 135 21.49 15.95 -14.70
C LEU A 135 20.15 15.67 -14.03
N GLN A 136 19.28 14.96 -14.73
CA GLN A 136 17.99 14.50 -14.25
C GLN A 136 17.90 12.98 -14.36
N ASN A 137 17.28 12.34 -13.38
CA ASN A 137 17.01 10.90 -13.45
C ASN A 137 15.74 10.65 -14.28
N THR A 138 15.76 9.63 -15.14
CA THR A 138 14.63 9.26 -16.02
C THR A 138 14.04 7.88 -15.69
N ASP A 139 14.56 7.21 -14.68
CA ASP A 139 14.10 5.90 -14.26
C ASP A 139 12.66 6.01 -13.73
N ARG A 140 11.86 4.98 -14.04
CA ARG A 140 10.50 4.82 -13.55
C ARG A 140 10.35 3.43 -12.99
N TYR A 141 9.88 3.33 -11.76
CA TYR A 141 9.68 2.06 -11.08
C TYR A 141 8.24 1.58 -11.11
N ILE A 142 7.32 2.42 -11.57
CA ILE A 142 5.90 2.13 -11.65
C ILE A 142 5.29 2.85 -12.84
N GLN A 143 4.28 2.23 -13.44
CA GLN A 143 3.41 2.85 -14.43
C GLN A 143 2.00 2.28 -14.32
N PHE A 144 0.99 3.15 -14.41
CA PHE A 144 -0.39 2.76 -14.64
C PHE A 144 -0.82 3.14 -16.06
N ASP A 145 -1.28 2.15 -16.81
CA ASP A 145 -1.88 2.30 -18.13
C ASP A 145 -3.42 2.22 -17.99
N PRO A 146 -4.15 3.34 -18.14
CA PRO A 146 -5.60 3.33 -18.07
C PRO A 146 -6.28 2.65 -19.26
N SER A 147 -5.61 2.59 -20.42
CA SER A 147 -6.22 2.01 -21.62
C SER A 147 -6.34 0.49 -21.50
N THR A 148 -5.37 -0.13 -20.85
CA THR A 148 -5.35 -1.58 -20.59
C THR A 148 -5.62 -1.94 -19.13
N MET A 149 -5.92 -0.94 -18.28
CA MET A 149 -6.13 -1.10 -16.84
C MET A 149 -5.04 -1.94 -16.17
N THR A 150 -3.79 -1.59 -16.48
CA THR A 150 -2.62 -2.38 -16.09
C THR A 150 -1.65 -1.55 -15.29
N ILE A 151 -1.25 -2.07 -14.14
CA ILE A 151 -0.13 -1.60 -13.34
C ILE A 151 1.08 -2.47 -13.65
N LYS A 152 2.22 -1.85 -13.95
CA LYS A 152 3.52 -2.52 -14.04
C LYS A 152 4.51 -1.80 -13.15
N SER A 153 5.12 -2.52 -12.22
CA SER A 153 6.19 -2.04 -11.34
C SER A 153 7.45 -2.87 -11.51
N THR A 154 8.52 -2.48 -10.81
CA THR A 154 9.71 -3.33 -10.68
C THR A 154 9.41 -4.64 -9.97
N ASP A 155 8.41 -4.71 -9.09
CA ASP A 155 8.21 -5.83 -8.18
C ASP A 155 6.92 -6.59 -8.44
N PHE A 156 5.89 -5.96 -9.01
CA PHE A 156 4.65 -6.64 -9.38
C PHE A 156 4.04 -6.12 -10.69
N ALA A 157 3.11 -6.90 -11.21
CA ALA A 157 2.20 -6.47 -12.27
C ALA A 157 0.77 -6.85 -11.89
N LEU A 158 -0.16 -5.92 -12.05
CA LEU A 158 -1.58 -6.13 -11.80
C LEU A 158 -2.38 -5.71 -13.04
N THR A 159 -3.25 -6.58 -13.51
CA THR A 159 -4.24 -6.27 -14.55
C THR A 159 -5.62 -6.26 -13.94
N MET A 160 -6.46 -5.32 -14.35
CA MET A 160 -7.84 -5.22 -13.88
C MET A 160 -8.82 -5.43 -15.03
N ALA A 161 -10.01 -5.93 -14.71
CA ALA A 161 -11.06 -6.23 -15.68
C ALA A 161 -12.16 -5.16 -15.68
N ASP A 162 -12.96 -5.13 -16.74
CA ASP A 162 -14.19 -4.31 -16.87
C ASP A 162 -14.01 -2.81 -16.60
N ASN A 163 -12.81 -2.27 -16.81
CA ASN A 163 -12.48 -0.89 -16.46
C ASN A 163 -12.77 -0.54 -14.99
N ASN A 164 -12.61 -1.51 -14.08
CA ASN A 164 -12.94 -1.40 -12.67
C ASN A 164 -11.71 -1.69 -11.80
N LEU A 165 -11.25 -0.68 -11.05
CA LEU A 165 -10.06 -0.77 -10.19
C LEU A 165 -10.15 -1.86 -9.10
N PHE A 166 -11.36 -2.31 -8.77
CA PHE A 166 -11.59 -3.32 -7.76
C PHE A 166 -11.73 -4.74 -8.34
N LYS A 167 -11.83 -4.91 -9.65
CA LYS A 167 -11.88 -6.23 -10.29
C LYS A 167 -10.50 -6.61 -10.77
N TRP A 168 -9.76 -7.31 -9.93
CA TRP A 168 -8.41 -7.73 -10.32
C TRP A 168 -8.52 -8.98 -11.17
N ASN A 169 -7.57 -9.10 -12.10
CA ASN A 169 -7.43 -10.24 -12.98
C ASN A 169 -6.10 -10.90 -12.62
N ASN A 170 -5.00 -10.55 -13.26
CA ASN A 170 -3.71 -11.17 -12.95
C ASN A 170 -2.87 -10.27 -12.05
N PHE A 171 -2.56 -10.74 -10.85
CA PHE A 171 -1.57 -10.17 -9.93
C PHE A 171 -0.33 -11.08 -9.86
N TYR A 172 0.79 -10.59 -10.35
CA TYR A 172 2.07 -11.30 -10.34
C TYR A 172 3.09 -10.55 -9.50
N PHE A 173 3.79 -11.24 -8.62
CA PHE A 173 4.91 -10.68 -7.86
C PHE A 173 6.23 -11.31 -8.30
N ARG A 174 7.31 -10.51 -8.35
CA ARG A 174 8.64 -10.95 -8.73
C ARG A 174 9.23 -11.85 -7.64
N GLY A 175 9.53 -13.08 -8.01
CA GLY A 175 10.15 -14.06 -7.10
C GLY A 175 9.16 -15.03 -6.45
N PHE A 176 7.85 -14.88 -6.73
CA PHE A 176 6.86 -15.91 -6.42
C PHE A 176 6.88 -17.01 -7.48
N GLU A 177 6.88 -18.27 -7.03
CA GLU A 177 6.78 -19.45 -7.88
C GLU A 177 5.53 -20.24 -7.49
N GLY A 178 4.68 -20.57 -8.47
CA GLY A 178 3.54 -21.45 -8.26
C GLY A 178 3.99 -22.89 -7.96
N GLU A 179 3.07 -23.76 -7.55
CA GLU A 179 3.38 -25.15 -7.15
C GLU A 179 4.05 -25.97 -8.24
N ASN A 180 3.74 -25.68 -9.49
CA ASN A 180 4.32 -26.31 -10.66
C ASN A 180 5.59 -25.60 -11.17
N GLY A 181 6.14 -24.66 -10.41
CA GLY A 181 7.28 -23.83 -10.80
C GLY A 181 6.96 -22.80 -11.89
N GLN A 182 5.69 -22.65 -12.29
CA GLN A 182 5.27 -21.67 -13.29
C GLN A 182 4.78 -20.37 -12.64
N ARG A 183 4.78 -19.32 -13.43
CA ARG A 183 4.22 -18.02 -13.04
C ARG A 183 2.70 -18.15 -12.87
N GLN A 184 2.21 -17.88 -11.67
CA GLN A 184 0.79 -17.95 -11.32
C GLN A 184 0.31 -16.59 -10.76
N SER A 185 -0.96 -16.25 -11.00
CA SER A 185 -1.59 -15.11 -10.34
C SER A 185 -1.77 -15.44 -8.86
N ILE A 186 -1.21 -14.63 -7.96
CA ILE A 186 -1.19 -14.91 -6.51
C ILE A 186 -2.54 -14.56 -5.89
N LEU A 187 -3.02 -13.37 -6.24
CA LEU A 187 -4.30 -12.84 -5.79
C LEU A 187 -5.29 -13.00 -6.93
N ASP A 188 -6.52 -13.33 -6.58
CA ASP A 188 -7.61 -13.40 -7.55
C ASP A 188 -8.30 -12.04 -7.67
N THR A 189 -8.94 -11.56 -6.60
CA THR A 189 -9.56 -10.23 -6.60
C THR A 189 -9.58 -9.55 -5.25
N LEU A 190 -9.57 -8.20 -5.27
CA LEU A 190 -10.03 -7.41 -4.16
C LEU A 190 -11.56 -7.50 -4.10
N LYS A 191 -12.12 -7.91 -2.97
CA LYS A 191 -13.57 -8.03 -2.74
C LYS A 191 -14.04 -6.86 -1.91
N LEU A 192 -15.11 -6.22 -2.40
CA LEU A 192 -15.87 -5.21 -1.70
C LEU A 192 -17.30 -5.72 -1.55
N ARG A 193 -17.84 -5.72 -0.33
CA ARG A 193 -19.25 -6.05 -0.06
C ARG A 193 -19.87 -4.92 0.72
N LEU A 194 -20.93 -4.33 0.18
CA LEU A 194 -21.72 -3.32 0.86
C LEU A 194 -23.09 -3.92 1.14
N SER A 195 -23.49 -4.05 2.40
CA SER A 195 -24.74 -4.69 2.75
C SER A 195 -25.58 -3.86 3.70
N ALA A 196 -26.89 -3.82 3.49
CA ALA A 196 -27.86 -3.10 4.32
C ALA A 196 -29.25 -3.71 4.17
N GLY A 197 -30.11 -3.54 5.19
CA GLY A 197 -31.55 -3.74 5.03
C GLY A 197 -32.15 -2.63 4.18
N VAL A 198 -32.99 -2.95 3.19
CA VAL A 198 -33.61 -1.96 2.30
C VAL A 198 -35.11 -1.87 2.60
N PHE A 199 -35.58 -0.71 3.07
CA PHE A 199 -36.94 -0.53 3.60
C PHE A 199 -37.30 -1.54 4.70
N GLY A 200 -36.34 -1.80 5.60
CA GLY A 200 -36.46 -2.73 6.73
C GLY A 200 -35.35 -3.78 6.80
N GLU A 201 -34.99 -4.23 8.00
CA GLU A 201 -33.90 -5.20 8.25
C GLU A 201 -34.09 -6.54 7.54
N ASN A 202 -35.34 -6.97 7.33
CA ASN A 202 -35.67 -8.28 6.73
C ASN A 202 -35.33 -8.37 5.23
N ASN A 203 -35.11 -7.23 4.56
CA ASN A 203 -34.81 -7.15 3.13
C ASN A 203 -33.33 -6.83 2.92
N ARG A 204 -32.43 -7.65 3.47
CA ARG A 204 -30.99 -7.40 3.37
C ARG A 204 -30.49 -7.62 1.95
N VAL A 205 -29.90 -6.58 1.38
CA VAL A 205 -29.26 -6.60 0.06
C VAL A 205 -27.76 -6.42 0.23
N THR A 206 -26.98 -7.17 -0.56
CA THR A 206 -25.52 -7.03 -0.64
C THR A 206 -25.12 -6.66 -2.05
N LEU A 207 -24.43 -5.53 -2.20
CA LEU A 207 -23.77 -5.12 -3.43
C LEU A 207 -22.32 -5.62 -3.40
N ASN A 208 -21.87 -6.19 -4.51
CA ASN A 208 -20.49 -6.62 -4.70
C ASN A 208 -19.81 -5.82 -5.84
N ASN A 209 -18.57 -6.18 -6.19
CA ASN A 209 -17.81 -5.52 -7.26
C ASN A 209 -18.53 -5.50 -8.62
N ASN A 210 -19.46 -6.43 -8.91
CA ASN A 210 -20.25 -6.41 -10.15
C ASN A 210 -21.36 -5.35 -10.11
N ASN A 211 -21.81 -4.96 -8.93
CA ASN A 211 -22.81 -3.91 -8.75
C ASN A 211 -22.19 -2.52 -8.58
N LEU A 212 -20.88 -2.44 -8.37
CA LEU A 212 -20.15 -1.20 -8.16
C LEU A 212 -19.42 -0.78 -9.44
N ASP A 213 -19.63 0.46 -9.82
CA ASP A 213 -19.11 1.05 -11.04
C ASP A 213 -18.21 2.25 -10.70
N PRO A 214 -17.00 2.01 -10.16
CA PRO A 214 -16.06 3.07 -9.86
C PRO A 214 -15.66 3.79 -11.14
N LYS A 215 -15.76 5.11 -11.12
CA LYS A 215 -15.30 5.96 -12.23
C LYS A 215 -13.93 6.50 -11.91
N VAL A 216 -12.92 6.05 -12.65
CA VAL A 216 -11.59 6.70 -12.65
C VAL A 216 -11.76 8.12 -13.17
N LYS A 217 -11.36 9.09 -12.36
CA LYS A 217 -11.51 10.53 -12.67
C LYS A 217 -10.18 11.15 -13.09
N GLN A 218 -9.11 10.82 -12.40
CA GLN A 218 -7.79 11.37 -12.67
C GLN A 218 -6.70 10.35 -12.37
N ILE A 219 -5.63 10.41 -13.16
CA ILE A 219 -4.43 9.60 -12.99
C ILE A 219 -3.23 10.53 -13.07
N ILE A 220 -2.30 10.38 -12.11
CA ILE A 220 -1.03 11.10 -12.10
C ILE A 220 0.07 10.03 -12.06
N ASN A 221 0.81 9.90 -13.17
CA ASN A 221 1.93 8.96 -13.27
C ASN A 221 3.22 9.65 -12.88
N GLY A 222 3.90 9.14 -11.85
CA GLY A 222 5.24 9.57 -11.44
C GLY A 222 6.26 8.43 -11.47
N PRO A 223 7.55 8.71 -11.18
CA PRO A 223 8.60 7.71 -11.22
C PRO A 223 8.55 6.71 -10.06
N LEU A 224 7.97 7.10 -8.91
CA LEU A 224 7.91 6.28 -7.69
C LEU A 224 6.49 5.85 -7.33
N ALA A 225 5.49 6.66 -7.66
CA ALA A 225 4.10 6.34 -7.45
C ALA A 225 3.24 6.68 -8.68
N ALA A 226 2.33 5.78 -9.03
CA ALA A 226 1.17 6.10 -9.85
C ALA A 226 -0.01 6.38 -8.91
N MET A 227 -0.63 7.54 -9.07
CA MET A 227 -1.78 7.96 -8.28
C MET A 227 -3.05 7.88 -9.10
N VAL A 228 -4.11 7.32 -8.52
CA VAL A 228 -5.40 7.18 -9.20
C VAL A 228 -6.51 7.65 -8.27
N TYR A 229 -7.33 8.58 -8.75
CA TYR A 229 -8.57 8.97 -8.08
C TYR A 229 -9.76 8.35 -8.79
N ALA A 230 -10.58 7.63 -8.01
CA ALA A 230 -11.83 7.07 -8.48
C ALA A 230 -12.99 7.38 -7.53
N SER A 231 -14.17 7.59 -8.10
CA SER A 231 -15.39 7.86 -7.34
C SER A 231 -16.45 6.81 -7.63
N THR A 232 -17.12 6.31 -6.60
CA THR A 232 -18.29 5.43 -6.70
C THR A 232 -19.49 6.11 -6.07
N SER A 233 -20.67 5.95 -6.65
CA SER A 233 -21.92 6.47 -6.09
C SER A 233 -23.03 5.46 -6.24
N VAL A 234 -23.79 5.23 -5.16
CA VAL A 234 -24.90 4.28 -5.11
C VAL A 234 -26.19 5.02 -4.77
N LYS A 235 -27.27 4.66 -5.46
CA LYS A 235 -28.62 5.18 -5.22
C LYS A 235 -29.60 4.03 -5.02
N VAL A 236 -30.55 4.20 -4.11
CA VAL A 236 -31.68 3.29 -3.89
C VAL A 236 -32.95 4.10 -4.04
N ALA A 237 -33.87 3.68 -4.93
CA ALA A 237 -35.10 4.42 -5.22
C ALA A 237 -34.88 5.94 -5.48
N ARG A 238 -33.79 6.29 -6.19
CA ARG A 238 -33.30 7.66 -6.46
C ARG A 238 -32.75 8.43 -5.26
N VAL A 239 -32.81 7.87 -4.05
CA VAL A 239 -32.16 8.42 -2.85
C VAL A 239 -30.66 8.10 -2.92
N PRO A 240 -29.75 9.10 -2.79
CA PRO A 240 -28.32 8.84 -2.69
C PRO A 240 -28.01 8.20 -1.34
N VAL A 241 -27.47 6.99 -1.37
CA VAL A 241 -27.23 6.22 -0.14
C VAL A 241 -25.75 6.11 0.21
N LEU A 242 -24.87 6.20 -0.78
CA LEU A 242 -23.44 6.08 -0.57
C LEU A 242 -22.65 6.82 -1.64
N LYS A 243 -21.60 7.53 -1.21
CA LYS A 243 -20.51 8.01 -2.06
C LYS A 243 -19.20 7.51 -1.50
N ILE A 244 -18.32 7.02 -2.38
CA ILE A 244 -16.97 6.58 -2.01
C ILE A 244 -15.97 7.32 -2.91
N HIS A 245 -15.02 8.00 -2.29
CA HIS A 245 -13.82 8.52 -2.95
C HIS A 245 -12.66 7.59 -2.59
N ASN A 246 -11.99 7.06 -3.60
CA ASN A 246 -10.81 6.22 -3.43
C ASN A 246 -9.61 6.90 -4.09
N TYR A 247 -8.55 7.10 -3.31
CA TYR A 247 -7.27 7.61 -3.80
C TYR A 247 -6.23 6.51 -3.62
N PHE A 248 -5.78 5.96 -4.75
CA PHE A 248 -4.76 4.93 -4.79
C PHE A 248 -3.41 5.58 -4.95
N LEU A 249 -2.47 5.25 -4.06
CA LEU A 249 -1.05 5.52 -4.23
C LEU A 249 -0.36 4.19 -4.45
N ILE A 250 0.01 3.93 -5.70
CA ILE A 250 0.56 2.65 -6.15
C ILE A 250 2.06 2.82 -6.30
N MET A 251 2.83 2.14 -5.47
CA MET A 251 4.29 2.14 -5.42
C MET A 251 4.81 0.72 -5.72
N PRO A 252 6.11 0.53 -6.01
CA PRO A 252 6.64 -0.77 -6.43
C PRO A 252 6.36 -1.94 -5.47
N GLN A 253 6.49 -1.73 -4.15
CA GLN A 253 6.24 -2.76 -3.12
C GLN A 253 5.13 -2.36 -2.15
N GLN A 254 4.35 -1.33 -2.47
CA GLN A 254 3.32 -0.83 -1.58
C GLN A 254 2.13 -0.27 -2.35
N VAL A 255 0.92 -0.52 -1.87
CA VAL A 255 -0.28 0.18 -2.31
C VAL A 255 -0.94 0.80 -1.09
N GLU A 256 -1.18 2.10 -1.12
CA GLU A 256 -2.06 2.77 -0.17
C GLU A 256 -3.40 3.07 -0.84
N ILE A 257 -4.49 2.70 -0.18
CA ILE A 257 -5.85 2.97 -0.62
C ILE A 257 -6.50 3.86 0.44
N HIS A 258 -6.57 5.14 0.13
CA HIS A 258 -7.25 6.13 0.93
C HIS A 258 -8.72 6.13 0.56
N SER A 259 -9.58 5.69 1.47
CA SER A 259 -11.00 5.51 1.18
C SER A 259 -11.84 6.41 2.06
N ARG A 260 -12.55 7.34 1.43
CA ARG A 260 -13.43 8.30 2.07
C ARG A 260 -14.87 7.99 1.70
N PHE A 261 -15.65 7.60 2.69
CA PHE A 261 -17.03 7.16 2.54
C PHE A 261 -17.98 8.20 3.13
N THR A 262 -19.07 8.45 2.41
CA THR A 262 -20.15 9.32 2.87
C THR A 262 -21.46 8.53 2.78
N LEU A 263 -22.10 8.28 3.92
CA LEU A 263 -23.50 7.87 4.00
C LEU A 263 -24.33 9.09 4.40
N PRO A 264 -25.03 9.74 3.47
CA PRO A 264 -25.85 10.92 3.80
C PRO A 264 -26.91 10.60 4.84
N GLY A 265 -27.30 11.58 5.66
CA GLY A 265 -28.34 11.41 6.67
C GLY A 265 -29.63 10.84 6.07
N ILE A 266 -30.07 11.37 4.91
CA ILE A 266 -31.28 10.94 4.19
C ILE A 266 -31.27 9.44 3.78
N ALA A 267 -30.11 8.78 3.79
CA ALA A 267 -30.03 7.35 3.50
C ALA A 267 -30.73 6.50 4.58
N ASP A 268 -30.89 7.02 5.80
CA ASP A 268 -31.62 6.37 6.89
C ASP A 268 -33.10 6.11 6.58
N THR A 269 -33.68 6.85 5.62
CA THR A 269 -35.07 6.68 5.18
C THR A 269 -35.29 5.40 4.37
N VAL A 270 -34.22 4.81 3.83
CA VAL A 270 -34.30 3.64 2.93
C VAL A 270 -33.35 2.51 3.31
N LEU A 271 -32.32 2.77 4.12
CA LEU A 271 -31.33 1.79 4.56
C LEU A 271 -31.36 1.59 6.07
N GLU A 272 -31.15 0.34 6.49
CA GLU A 272 -30.97 -0.05 7.89
C GLU A 272 -29.69 -0.88 8.06
N ARG A 273 -28.94 -0.59 9.13
CA ARG A 273 -27.72 -1.31 9.55
C ARG A 273 -26.73 -1.60 8.41
N PRO A 274 -26.17 -0.55 7.79
CA PRO A 274 -25.18 -0.69 6.73
C PRO A 274 -23.89 -1.32 7.27
N ALA A 275 -23.28 -2.17 6.44
CA ALA A 275 -22.03 -2.86 6.71
C ALA A 275 -21.16 -2.90 5.44
N LEU A 276 -19.86 -3.04 5.66
CA LEU A 276 -18.83 -3.01 4.64
C LEU A 276 -17.81 -4.11 4.93
N ASP A 277 -17.61 -5.00 3.96
CA ASP A 277 -16.49 -5.93 3.97
C ASP A 277 -15.50 -5.57 2.88
N ILE A 278 -14.22 -5.55 3.23
CA ILE A 278 -13.09 -5.34 2.30
C ILE A 278 -12.12 -6.46 2.53
N SER A 279 -11.81 -7.21 1.48
CA SER A 279 -10.90 -8.35 1.59
C SER A 279 -10.13 -8.61 0.30
N LEU A 280 -9.01 -9.31 0.42
CA LEU A 280 -8.23 -9.82 -0.70
C LEU A 280 -8.38 -11.33 -0.75
N ASP A 281 -8.71 -11.82 -1.94
CA ASP A 281 -8.88 -13.24 -2.19
C ASP A 281 -7.63 -13.84 -2.83
N GLY A 282 -7.12 -14.90 -2.22
CA GLY A 282 -5.97 -15.67 -2.70
C GLY A 282 -6.36 -16.73 -3.72
N ASN A 283 -5.48 -16.97 -4.69
CA ASN A 283 -5.68 -18.01 -5.69
C ASN A 283 -4.97 -19.31 -5.28
N GLY A 284 -5.65 -20.14 -4.47
CA GLY A 284 -5.17 -21.47 -4.11
C GLY A 284 -3.85 -21.45 -3.32
N LEU A 285 -3.74 -20.55 -2.34
CA LEU A 285 -2.52 -20.33 -1.58
C LEU A 285 -2.43 -21.29 -0.40
N TYR A 286 -2.51 -22.59 -0.65
CA TYR A 286 -2.37 -23.64 0.36
C TYR A 286 -1.05 -23.52 1.15
N ASP A 287 -1.10 -24.00 2.40
CA ASP A 287 -0.02 -23.97 3.40
C ASP A 287 0.45 -22.57 3.82
N SER A 288 -0.21 -21.53 3.32
CA SER A 288 0.09 -20.17 3.72
C SER A 288 -0.34 -19.91 5.16
N LYS A 289 0.38 -18.99 5.80
CA LYS A 289 0.18 -18.64 7.20
C LYS A 289 -0.42 -17.26 7.34
N LEU A 290 -1.44 -17.14 8.18
CA LEU A 290 -2.03 -15.88 8.57
C LEU A 290 -1.74 -15.60 10.05
N VAL A 291 -1.21 -14.41 10.34
CA VAL A 291 -0.96 -13.91 11.69
C VAL A 291 -1.48 -12.48 11.78
N THR A 292 -2.07 -12.12 12.92
CA THR A 292 -2.60 -10.77 13.14
C THR A 292 -1.99 -10.14 14.39
N SER A 293 -2.08 -8.81 14.51
CA SER A 293 -1.59 -8.08 15.69
C SER A 293 -2.43 -8.27 16.96
N TRP A 294 -3.67 -8.76 16.85
CA TRP A 294 -4.63 -8.77 17.97
C TRP A 294 -5.10 -10.16 18.39
N THR A 295 -4.86 -11.19 17.58
CA THR A 295 -5.28 -12.57 17.89
C THR A 295 -4.21 -13.35 18.67
N GLY A 296 -3.31 -12.67 19.39
CA GLY A 296 -2.26 -13.30 20.17
C GLY A 296 -1.37 -14.25 19.36
N ASN A 297 -1.20 -15.48 19.85
CA ASN A 297 -0.36 -16.50 19.21
C ASN A 297 -1.13 -17.40 18.23
N HIS A 298 -2.39 -17.08 17.92
CA HIS A 298 -3.15 -17.84 16.94
C HIS A 298 -2.59 -17.64 15.53
N VAL A 299 -2.50 -18.74 14.78
CA VAL A 299 -2.06 -18.76 13.39
C VAL A 299 -3.15 -19.46 12.59
N GLY A 300 -3.57 -18.82 11.50
CA GLY A 300 -4.40 -19.45 10.47
C GLY A 300 -3.54 -20.16 9.44
N ILE A 301 -3.99 -21.32 8.97
CA ILE A 301 -3.31 -22.11 7.95
C ILE A 301 -4.30 -22.35 6.83
N THR A 302 -3.96 -21.94 5.62
CA THR A 302 -4.82 -22.17 4.46
C THR A 302 -4.78 -23.64 4.06
N ASP A 303 -5.79 -24.40 4.46
CA ASP A 303 -5.99 -25.81 4.12
C ASP A 303 -7.36 -26.10 3.46
N GLY A 304 -8.17 -25.06 3.27
CA GLY A 304 -9.51 -25.12 2.70
C GLY A 304 -10.59 -25.42 3.73
N THR A 305 -10.28 -25.37 5.03
CA THR A 305 -11.25 -25.52 6.12
C THR A 305 -10.88 -24.68 7.34
N LEU A 306 -11.87 -24.06 8.00
CA LEU A 306 -11.61 -23.34 9.24
C LEU A 306 -11.40 -24.28 10.44
N SER A 307 -10.20 -24.23 11.01
CA SER A 307 -9.85 -24.86 12.30
C SER A 307 -10.51 -24.14 13.49
N GLU A 308 -10.52 -24.79 14.66
CA GLU A 308 -10.99 -24.16 15.91
C GLU A 308 -10.16 -22.94 16.31
N SER A 309 -8.85 -22.94 16.01
CA SER A 309 -7.98 -21.78 16.22
C SER A 309 -8.44 -20.60 15.37
N GLU A 310 -8.74 -20.81 14.09
CA GLU A 310 -9.20 -19.76 13.18
C GLU A 310 -10.60 -19.27 13.51
N LYS A 311 -11.53 -20.16 13.89
CA LYS A 311 -12.84 -19.76 14.42
C LYS A 311 -12.71 -18.88 15.65
N THR A 312 -11.74 -19.18 16.53
CA THR A 312 -11.46 -18.34 17.70
C THR A 312 -10.99 -16.96 17.26
N MET A 313 -10.04 -16.88 16.32
CA MET A 313 -9.54 -15.61 15.75
C MET A 313 -10.68 -14.72 15.25
N LEU A 314 -11.67 -15.28 14.54
CA LEU A 314 -12.82 -14.56 13.99
C LEU A 314 -13.72 -13.90 15.06
N THR A 315 -13.69 -14.41 16.29
CA THR A 315 -14.50 -13.86 17.40
C THR A 315 -13.77 -12.79 18.20
N MET A 316 -12.46 -12.64 18.02
CA MET A 316 -11.66 -11.69 18.78
C MET A 316 -11.89 -10.26 18.28
N PRO A 317 -12.20 -9.30 19.18
CA PRO A 317 -12.41 -7.93 18.78
C PRO A 317 -11.11 -7.28 18.31
N LEU A 318 -11.20 -6.44 17.28
CA LEU A 318 -10.10 -5.61 16.81
C LEU A 318 -10.02 -4.33 17.65
N ALA A 319 -8.81 -3.97 18.12
CA ALA A 319 -8.59 -2.74 18.90
C ALA A 319 -7.41 -1.94 18.35
N GLY A 320 -7.63 -0.66 18.02
CA GLY A 320 -6.58 0.25 17.54
C GLY A 320 -6.11 0.01 16.10
N ASP A 321 -4.91 0.49 15.78
CA ASP A 321 -4.25 0.25 14.49
C ASP A 321 -3.75 -1.19 14.44
N ASN A 322 -4.18 -1.94 13.42
CA ASN A 322 -3.93 -3.37 13.33
C ASN A 322 -3.31 -3.75 12.01
N TRP A 323 -2.56 -4.85 12.03
CA TRP A 323 -1.97 -5.44 10.86
C TRP A 323 -2.30 -6.93 10.74
N ILE A 324 -2.40 -7.38 9.50
CA ILE A 324 -2.53 -8.77 9.10
C ILE A 324 -1.29 -9.10 8.28
N TRP A 325 -0.54 -10.10 8.69
CA TRP A 325 0.54 -10.67 7.92
C TRP A 325 0.09 -12.00 7.31
N PHE A 326 0.36 -12.15 6.03
CA PHE A 326 0.07 -13.35 5.28
C PHE A 326 1.34 -13.77 4.52
N GLY A 327 1.86 -14.95 4.83
CA GLY A 327 3.08 -15.47 4.20
C GLY A 327 2.84 -16.77 3.49
N THR A 328 3.19 -16.82 2.20
CA THR A 328 2.99 -18.01 1.36
C THR A 328 4.07 -19.07 1.54
N GLY A 329 5.21 -18.70 2.14
CA GLY A 329 6.41 -19.54 2.16
C GLY A 329 7.04 -19.79 0.78
N ARG A 330 6.52 -19.17 -0.28
CA ARG A 330 6.88 -19.41 -1.70
C ARG A 330 7.25 -18.11 -2.43
N GLY A 331 7.98 -17.23 -1.76
CA GLY A 331 8.49 -15.99 -2.36
C GLY A 331 7.48 -14.85 -2.45
N PHE A 332 6.43 -14.87 -1.61
CA PHE A 332 5.52 -13.75 -1.42
C PHE A 332 5.00 -13.68 0.02
N ASP A 333 5.19 -12.53 0.65
CA ASP A 333 4.54 -12.12 1.89
C ASP A 333 3.76 -10.81 1.64
N LEU A 334 2.56 -10.74 2.21
CA LEU A 334 1.71 -9.56 2.26
C LEU A 334 1.54 -9.12 3.71
N LEU A 335 1.85 -7.85 3.99
CA LEU A 335 1.46 -7.19 5.22
C LEU A 335 0.39 -6.15 4.90
N ALA A 336 -0.81 -6.34 5.42
CA ALA A 336 -1.90 -5.38 5.32
C ALA A 336 -2.05 -4.61 6.64
N GLN A 337 -2.14 -3.28 6.58
CA GLN A 337 -2.47 -2.43 7.72
C GLN A 337 -3.76 -1.66 7.42
N LEU A 338 -4.65 -1.60 8.40
CA LEU A 338 -5.80 -0.71 8.37
C LEU A 338 -5.63 0.38 9.43
N ALA A 339 -5.58 1.63 8.98
CA ALA A 339 -5.46 2.79 9.85
C ALA A 339 -6.72 3.65 9.73
N PHE A 340 -7.40 3.85 10.86
CA PHE A 340 -8.57 4.72 10.95
C PHE A 340 -8.13 6.12 11.35
N VAL A 341 -8.33 7.09 10.46
CA VAL A 341 -7.71 8.42 10.63
C VAL A 341 -8.68 9.43 11.25
N LYS A 342 -9.98 9.39 10.91
CA LYS A 342 -10.96 10.36 11.41
C LYS A 342 -12.38 9.79 11.49
N GLY A 343 -13.10 10.14 12.56
CA GLY A 343 -14.56 10.01 12.65
C GLY A 343 -15.09 8.58 12.76
N PHE A 344 -14.26 7.61 13.16
CA PHE A 344 -14.63 6.20 13.10
C PHE A 344 -14.49 5.49 14.45
N ASN A 345 -15.64 5.14 15.04
CA ASN A 345 -15.74 4.34 16.26
C ASN A 345 -16.47 3.00 16.02
N THR A 346 -16.69 2.65 14.75
CA THR A 346 -17.46 1.47 14.36
C THR A 346 -16.66 0.20 14.67
N PRO A 347 -17.30 -0.86 15.19
CA PRO A 347 -16.64 -2.15 15.39
C PRO A 347 -16.08 -2.70 14.08
N VAL A 348 -14.84 -3.19 14.14
CA VAL A 348 -14.14 -3.85 13.04
C VAL A 348 -13.83 -5.27 13.47
N ARG A 349 -13.95 -6.21 12.55
CA ARG A 349 -13.65 -7.63 12.78
C ARG A 349 -12.72 -8.16 11.69
N LEU A 350 -12.01 -9.24 12.02
CA LEU A 350 -11.33 -10.03 11.02
C LEU A 350 -12.37 -10.61 10.06
N LEU A 351 -12.18 -10.38 8.76
CA LEU A 351 -12.77 -11.23 7.74
C LEU A 351 -11.71 -12.26 7.36
N TYR A 352 -11.99 -13.52 7.64
CA TYR A 352 -11.16 -14.63 7.20
C TYR A 352 -12.05 -15.78 6.77
N GLN A 353 -11.82 -16.27 5.55
CA GLN A 353 -12.47 -17.45 5.01
C GLN A 353 -11.38 -18.36 4.46
N ASP A 354 -11.50 -19.64 4.80
CA ASP A 354 -10.70 -20.73 4.25
C ASP A 354 -11.65 -21.88 3.90
N ASP A 355 -12.10 -21.89 2.66
CA ASP A 355 -13.07 -22.87 2.15
C ASP A 355 -12.85 -23.10 0.66
N ALA A 356 -12.37 -24.29 0.31
CA ALA A 356 -12.06 -24.67 -1.07
C ALA A 356 -13.29 -24.76 -1.98
N ASN A 357 -14.50 -24.84 -1.42
CA ASN A 357 -15.74 -25.02 -2.18
C ASN A 357 -16.65 -23.78 -2.14
N LEU A 358 -16.33 -22.79 -1.31
CA LEU A 358 -17.14 -21.58 -1.20
C LEU A 358 -16.95 -20.69 -2.42
N VAL A 359 -18.01 -20.63 -3.22
CA VAL A 359 -18.09 -19.71 -4.37
C VAL A 359 -18.54 -18.33 -3.89
N ASN A 360 -17.73 -17.31 -4.13
CA ASN A 360 -18.02 -15.92 -3.75
C ASN A 360 -17.61 -14.94 -4.86
N GLU A 361 -18.43 -14.87 -5.91
CA GLU A 361 -18.23 -14.01 -7.07
C GLU A 361 -17.83 -12.56 -6.72
N PRO A 362 -16.93 -11.91 -7.48
CA PRO A 362 -16.52 -12.27 -8.85
C PRO A 362 -15.15 -12.92 -8.93
N GLU A 363 -14.82 -13.85 -8.04
CA GLU A 363 -13.61 -14.67 -8.20
C GLU A 363 -13.62 -15.40 -9.55
N ARG A 364 -12.44 -15.50 -10.17
CA ARG A 364 -12.21 -16.32 -11.37
C ARG A 364 -11.83 -17.74 -10.98
N PHE A 365 -11.17 -17.89 -9.83
CA PHE A 365 -10.78 -19.18 -9.28
C PHE A 365 -11.69 -19.49 -8.10
N PRO A 366 -12.56 -20.53 -8.21
CA PRO A 366 -13.47 -20.88 -7.13
C PRO A 366 -12.77 -21.21 -5.82
N GLY A 367 -13.41 -20.86 -4.71
CA GLY A 367 -12.91 -21.09 -3.35
C GLY A 367 -12.37 -19.83 -2.71
N GLN A 368 -12.32 -19.80 -1.37
CA GLN A 368 -11.69 -18.74 -0.59
C GLN A 368 -10.39 -19.29 0.00
N LEU A 369 -9.26 -19.19 -0.70
CA LEU A 369 -8.02 -19.91 -0.35
C LEU A 369 -6.77 -19.01 -0.26
N PRO A 370 -6.67 -18.18 0.80
CA PRO A 370 -7.74 -17.73 1.68
C PRO A 370 -8.34 -16.40 1.19
N ASN A 371 -9.50 -16.03 1.73
CA ASN A 371 -10.03 -14.66 1.61
C ASN A 371 -9.85 -13.92 2.93
N VAL A 372 -9.15 -12.77 2.92
CA VAL A 372 -8.66 -12.10 4.13
C VAL A 372 -8.92 -10.61 4.09
N GLY A 373 -9.44 -10.04 5.17
CA GLY A 373 -9.55 -8.60 5.31
C GLY A 373 -10.31 -8.17 6.57
N PHE A 374 -11.18 -7.18 6.39
CA PHE A 374 -11.86 -6.51 7.49
C PHE A 374 -13.36 -6.40 7.21
N SER A 375 -14.16 -6.60 8.26
CA SER A 375 -15.61 -6.39 8.26
C SER A 375 -15.96 -5.24 9.21
N LEU A 376 -16.74 -4.28 8.71
CA LEU A 376 -17.20 -3.09 9.41
C LEU A 376 -18.73 -3.16 9.50
N THR A 377 -19.29 -3.17 10.71
CA THR A 377 -20.74 -3.33 10.92
C THR A 377 -21.35 -2.12 11.62
N ASP A 378 -22.60 -1.78 11.30
CA ASP A 378 -23.32 -0.65 11.92
C ASP A 378 -22.66 0.71 11.60
N ILE A 379 -22.36 0.94 10.31
CA ILE A 379 -21.76 2.18 9.83
C ILE A 379 -22.74 3.35 10.06
N PRO A 380 -22.30 4.47 10.67
CA PRO A 380 -23.20 5.58 11.00
C PRO A 380 -23.66 6.36 9.76
N PHE A 381 -24.92 6.80 9.78
CA PHE A 381 -25.46 7.76 8.81
C PHE A 381 -25.09 9.19 9.17
N GLY A 382 -25.09 10.07 8.17
CA GLY A 382 -24.82 11.51 8.32
C GLY A 382 -23.35 11.84 8.60
N GLN A 383 -22.47 10.84 8.60
CA GLN A 383 -21.05 11.01 8.88
C GLN A 383 -20.21 10.63 7.66
N GLU A 384 -19.08 11.31 7.53
CA GLU A 384 -18.00 10.89 6.67
C GLU A 384 -17.00 10.09 7.50
N PHE A 385 -16.57 8.95 6.98
CA PHE A 385 -15.49 8.19 7.58
C PHE A 385 -14.38 7.96 6.57
N TYR A 386 -13.16 7.95 7.12
CA TYR A 386 -11.95 7.90 6.35
C TYR A 386 -10.96 6.92 6.98
N PHE A 387 -10.55 5.95 6.18
CA PHE A 387 -9.52 4.99 6.55
C PHE A 387 -8.53 4.81 5.41
N VAL A 388 -7.35 4.32 5.77
CA VAL A 388 -6.29 3.99 4.84
C VAL A 388 -5.98 2.51 4.97
N THR A 389 -6.08 1.77 3.86
CA THR A 389 -5.56 0.41 3.75
C THR A 389 -4.18 0.48 3.12
N ARG A 390 -3.16 -0.02 3.81
CA ARG A 390 -1.80 -0.14 3.28
C ARG A 390 -1.49 -1.60 3.04
N LEU A 391 -1.05 -1.93 1.84
CA LEU A 391 -0.63 -3.27 1.44
C LEU A 391 0.86 -3.20 1.13
N PHE A 392 1.68 -3.87 1.92
CA PHE A 392 3.12 -4.00 1.69
C PHE A 392 3.42 -5.39 1.15
N TYR A 393 4.16 -5.45 0.05
CA TYR A 393 4.54 -6.69 -0.62
C TYR A 393 6.03 -6.93 -0.43
N SER A 394 6.41 -8.17 -0.14
CA SER A 394 7.80 -8.56 -0.11
C SER A 394 7.96 -10.01 -0.55
N LYS A 395 9.20 -10.40 -0.86
CA LYS A 395 9.51 -11.80 -1.17
C LYS A 395 9.32 -12.69 0.06
N ASP A 396 9.75 -12.20 1.23
CA ASP A 396 9.65 -12.89 2.51
C ASP A 396 9.92 -11.90 3.66
N SER A 397 9.64 -12.36 4.88
CA SER A 397 9.91 -11.64 6.13
C SER A 397 11.39 -11.65 6.54
N ASN A 398 12.31 -12.11 5.68
CA ASN A 398 13.75 -12.14 5.91
C ASN A 398 14.16 -12.87 7.21
N GLY A 399 13.43 -13.94 7.56
CA GLY A 399 13.63 -14.70 8.79
C GLY A 399 13.14 -14.00 10.07
N LEU A 400 12.55 -12.81 9.97
CA LEU A 400 11.90 -12.15 11.10
C LEU A 400 10.55 -12.82 11.39
N PRO A 401 10.18 -12.98 12.68
CA PRO A 401 8.81 -13.30 13.05
C PRO A 401 7.84 -12.20 12.56
N PRO A 402 6.59 -12.54 12.20
CA PRO A 402 5.62 -11.60 11.63
C PRO A 402 5.46 -10.30 12.41
N GLY A 403 5.42 -10.34 13.74
CA GLY A 403 5.30 -9.13 14.57
C GLY A 403 6.51 -8.19 14.49
N LYS A 404 7.73 -8.74 14.41
CA LYS A 404 8.95 -7.92 14.23
C LYS A 404 9.06 -7.37 12.81
N TYR A 405 8.69 -8.20 11.83
CA TYR A 405 8.60 -7.77 10.43
C TYR A 405 7.61 -6.61 10.28
N ALA A 406 6.39 -6.77 10.79
CA ALA A 406 5.37 -5.74 10.76
C ALA A 406 5.81 -4.45 11.45
N GLN A 407 6.42 -4.55 12.64
CA GLN A 407 6.99 -3.40 13.33
C GLN A 407 8.01 -2.68 12.44
N GLN A 408 8.97 -3.40 11.85
CA GLN A 408 10.00 -2.79 11.03
C GLN A 408 9.42 -2.13 9.77
N THR A 409 8.50 -2.79 9.07
CA THR A 409 7.90 -2.30 7.82
C THR A 409 7.00 -1.09 8.04
N ILE A 410 6.22 -1.08 9.12
CA ILE A 410 5.25 -0.02 9.44
C ILE A 410 5.92 1.16 10.17
N THR A 411 7.08 0.95 10.79
CA THR A 411 7.77 2.01 11.54
C THR A 411 7.95 3.26 10.69
N ALA A 412 7.59 4.40 11.27
CA ALA A 412 7.74 5.69 10.62
C ALA A 412 9.20 5.92 10.22
N THR A 413 9.41 6.29 8.96
CA THR A 413 10.73 6.74 8.51
C THR A 413 11.01 8.09 9.14
N SER A 414 12.24 8.29 9.60
CA SER A 414 12.71 9.58 10.09
C SER A 414 13.72 10.17 9.13
N ALA A 415 13.75 11.49 9.06
CA ALA A 415 14.69 12.19 8.21
C ALA A 415 15.27 13.42 8.90
N SER A 416 16.50 13.76 8.57
CA SER A 416 17.12 15.02 8.96
C SER A 416 17.77 15.68 7.75
N LEU A 417 17.40 16.94 7.52
CA LEU A 417 17.97 17.77 6.46
C LEU A 417 18.96 18.75 7.06
N GLN A 418 20.21 18.71 6.60
CA GLN A 418 21.27 19.62 6.98
C GLN A 418 21.67 20.46 5.76
N MET A 419 21.43 21.78 5.84
CA MET A 419 21.86 22.73 4.82
C MET A 419 23.40 22.81 4.80
N GLN A 420 23.98 22.98 3.61
CA GLN A 420 25.41 23.23 3.43
C GLN A 420 25.77 24.71 3.59
#